data_AF-A0A3E5AJA1-F1
#
_entry.id   AF-A0A3E5AJA1-F1
#
_cell.length_a   1.000
_cell.length_b   1.000
_cell.length_c   1.000
_cell.angle_alpha   90.00
_cell.angle_beta   90.00
_cell.angle_gamma   90.00
#
_symmetry.space_group_name_H-M   'P 1'
#
loop_
_entity.id
_entity.type
_entity.pdbx_description
1 polymer ?
#
loop_
_entity_poly.entity_id
_entity_poly.type
_entity_poly.pdbx_seq_one_letter_code
_entity_poly.pdbx_strand_id
1 'polypeptide(L)'
;MMEMGNTLEEMDNKKILIVGNGFDLAHNLKTRYSDVLEVFKKRKSFYGLYINRKIDTGFDEKIADNIQKALESYDSKNLEKLDKIIRNNSWVEYYSGCGAELDLWIDFERELVPVLDIFDFILSADINFEDGSIEFERNSFFKFNCYFSRYFTILNNKIFVKNYYIDSSYGLMKKTLLRDLKNEFLEFIEALEIYFYEFVEKASDVHPISQIREIEPNYIISFNYTHTEKYYGINNVHHIHGVIRDDLDCGSNNMVLGVNDYDNKDFIYFVKYFQRIQKHCGVDYKYFVNEPCIFKSSDEFDKEYNDYELYIYGHSLDETDKDVLKFVIGDFDDRNQFQMKARKVIIYYYDQQDFELKVINLITLFGRDIVEKNMDDNKIIFIKIDSNID
;
A
#
# COMPACT_ATOMS: atom_id res chain seq x y z
N MET A 1 -46.82 -11.96 -40.29
CA MET A 1 -45.38 -11.96 -40.01
C MET A 1 -45.18 -10.98 -38.88
N MET A 2 -45.10 -11.50 -37.65
CA MET A 2 -44.76 -10.71 -36.47
C MET A 2 -43.25 -10.72 -36.32
N GLU A 3 -42.67 -9.53 -36.21
CA GLU A 3 -41.27 -9.32 -35.86
C GLU A 3 -41.01 -9.93 -34.47
N MET A 4 -40.14 -10.93 -34.39
CA MET A 4 -39.54 -11.34 -33.13
C MET A 4 -38.40 -10.37 -32.83
N GLY A 5 -38.72 -9.33 -32.04
CA GLY A 5 -37.70 -8.54 -31.37
C GLY A 5 -36.98 -9.43 -30.35
N ASN A 6 -35.72 -9.74 -30.61
CA ASN A 6 -34.80 -10.21 -29.57
C ASN A 6 -34.43 -8.99 -28.72
N THR A 7 -35.29 -8.64 -27.77
CA THR A 7 -34.86 -7.88 -26.60
C THR A 7 -34.16 -8.87 -25.66
N LEU A 8 -32.85 -9.04 -25.87
CA LEU A 8 -31.97 -9.39 -24.76
C LEU A 8 -32.10 -8.20 -23.79
N GLU A 9 -32.86 -8.38 -22.71
CA GLU A 9 -32.76 -7.46 -21.58
C GLU A 9 -31.27 -7.39 -21.20
N GLU A 10 -30.68 -6.19 -21.22
CA GLU A 10 -29.36 -5.93 -20.65
C GLU A 10 -29.42 -6.30 -19.17
N MET A 11 -29.08 -7.55 -18.87
CA MET A 11 -28.87 -8.02 -17.51
C MET A 11 -27.57 -7.40 -17.02
N ASP A 12 -27.63 -6.67 -15.89
CA ASP A 12 -26.48 -5.97 -15.30
C ASP A 12 -25.27 -6.90 -15.20
N ASN A 13 -24.30 -6.70 -16.11
CA ASN A 13 -23.04 -7.41 -16.06
C ASN A 13 -22.31 -6.98 -14.80
N LYS A 14 -21.78 -7.95 -14.05
CA LYS A 14 -21.04 -7.70 -12.82
C LYS A 14 -19.90 -6.71 -13.09
N LYS A 15 -19.81 -5.66 -12.29
CA LYS A 15 -18.77 -4.62 -12.38
C LYS A 15 -17.91 -4.67 -11.13
N ILE A 16 -16.60 -4.82 -11.32
CA ILE A 16 -15.61 -4.80 -10.25
C ILE A 16 -14.74 -3.57 -10.45
N LEU A 17 -14.59 -2.74 -9.42
CA LEU A 17 -13.70 -1.58 -9.43
C LEU A 17 -12.46 -1.87 -8.58
N ILE A 18 -11.27 -1.78 -9.20
CA ILE A 18 -9.99 -1.75 -8.50
C ILE A 18 -9.62 -0.29 -8.26
N VAL A 19 -9.32 0.05 -7.00
CA VAL A 19 -8.80 1.37 -6.62
C VAL A 19 -7.42 1.25 -5.98
N GLY A 20 -6.54 2.19 -6.32
CA GLY A 20 -5.23 2.38 -5.68
C GLY A 20 -5.03 3.83 -5.24
N ASN A 21 -3.82 4.19 -4.79
CA ASN A 21 -3.59 5.48 -4.12
C ASN A 21 -4.02 6.69 -4.96
N GLY A 22 -3.94 6.62 -6.29
CA GLY A 22 -4.43 7.66 -7.18
C GLY A 22 -5.93 7.96 -7.05
N PHE A 23 -6.73 7.02 -6.54
CA PHE A 23 -8.13 7.23 -6.18
C PHE A 23 -8.25 8.23 -5.02
N ASP A 24 -7.52 8.02 -3.92
CA ASP A 24 -7.50 8.95 -2.80
C ASP A 24 -6.97 10.34 -3.23
N LEU A 25 -5.93 10.37 -4.07
CA LEU A 25 -5.37 11.62 -4.61
C LEU A 25 -6.37 12.38 -5.49
N ALA A 26 -7.20 11.69 -6.26
CA ALA A 26 -8.25 12.32 -7.05
C ALA A 26 -9.33 13.00 -6.17
N HIS A 27 -9.47 12.55 -4.92
CA HIS A 27 -10.30 13.17 -3.89
C HIS A 27 -9.55 14.22 -3.05
N ASN A 28 -8.37 14.66 -3.50
CA ASN A 28 -7.51 15.63 -2.82
C ASN A 28 -7.02 15.17 -1.44
N LEU A 29 -7.05 13.86 -1.15
CA LEU A 29 -6.57 13.32 0.10
C LEU A 29 -5.04 13.32 0.16
N LYS A 30 -4.50 13.57 1.34
CA LYS A 30 -3.05 13.58 1.62
C LYS A 30 -2.52 12.18 1.89
N THR A 31 -2.60 11.32 0.89
CA THR A 31 -2.24 9.91 1.00
C THR A 31 -0.97 9.55 0.25
N ARG A 32 -0.26 10.53 -0.32
CA ARG A 32 1.08 10.25 -0.87
C ARG A 32 1.99 9.88 0.27
N TYR A 33 2.94 9.01 -0.03
CA TYR A 33 3.98 8.68 0.93
C TYR A 33 4.78 9.93 1.35
N SER A 34 5.01 10.85 0.42
CA SER A 34 5.62 12.16 0.70
C SER A 34 4.83 13.01 1.71
N ASP A 35 3.49 12.92 1.71
CA ASP A 35 2.64 13.66 2.65
C ASP A 35 2.81 13.15 4.09
N VAL A 36 2.95 11.83 4.25
CA VAL A 36 3.26 11.18 5.54
C VAL A 36 4.64 11.62 6.02
N LEU A 37 5.64 11.51 5.15
CA LEU A 37 7.02 11.86 5.49
C LEU A 37 7.17 13.34 5.85
N GLU A 38 6.36 14.22 5.27
CA GLU A 38 6.37 15.62 5.65
C GLU A 38 6.04 15.81 7.14
N VAL A 39 5.04 15.09 7.67
CA VAL A 39 4.70 15.12 9.10
C VAL A 39 5.83 14.53 9.94
N PHE A 40 6.42 13.40 9.51
CA PHE A 40 7.51 12.77 10.26
C PHE A 40 8.76 13.65 10.32
N LYS A 41 9.13 14.27 9.20
CA LYS A 41 10.27 15.20 9.09
C LYS A 41 10.03 16.50 9.85
N LYS A 42 8.84 17.10 9.75
CA LYS A 42 8.47 18.37 10.40
C LYS A 42 7.98 18.19 11.84
N ARG A 43 8.08 16.99 12.41
CA ARG A 43 7.64 16.63 13.77
C ARG A 43 8.02 17.66 14.84
N LYS A 44 9.28 18.14 14.91
CA LYS A 44 9.69 19.12 15.94
C LYS A 44 8.90 20.42 15.85
N SER A 45 8.66 20.91 14.64
CA SER A 45 7.88 22.12 14.39
C SER A 45 6.41 21.87 14.68
N PHE A 46 5.85 20.78 14.16
CA PHE A 46 4.44 20.43 14.33
C PHE A 46 4.08 20.15 15.81
N TYR A 47 4.80 19.24 16.46
CA TYR A 47 4.56 18.85 17.84
C TYR A 47 4.92 19.97 18.82
N GLY A 48 5.95 20.77 18.52
CA GLY A 48 6.28 21.96 19.29
C GLY A 48 5.15 23.00 19.26
N LEU A 49 4.53 23.24 18.10
CA LEU A 49 3.35 24.11 17.98
C LEU A 49 2.15 23.55 18.77
N TYR A 50 1.91 22.24 18.70
CA TYR A 50 0.86 21.56 19.46
C TYR A 50 1.05 21.71 20.98
N ILE A 51 2.24 21.40 21.51
CA ILE A 51 2.56 21.48 22.94
C ILE A 51 2.52 22.93 23.44
N ASN A 52 3.08 23.88 22.68
CA ASN A 52 3.07 25.29 23.06
C ASN A 52 1.64 25.83 23.18
N ARG A 53 0.69 25.38 22.34
CA ARG A 53 -0.73 25.75 22.47
C ARG A 53 -1.45 25.10 23.65
N LYS A 54 -1.10 23.86 24.04
CA LYS A 54 -1.68 23.21 25.25
C LYS A 54 -1.27 23.94 26.54
N ILE A 55 -0.15 24.66 26.52
CA ILE A 55 0.44 25.38 27.66
C ILE A 55 0.07 26.87 27.65
N ASP A 56 -0.17 27.46 26.48
CA ASP A 56 -0.39 28.90 26.33
C ASP A 56 -1.88 29.26 26.15
N THR A 57 -2.51 29.74 27.23
CA THR A 57 -3.89 30.26 27.24
C THR A 57 -4.04 31.62 26.53
N GLY A 58 -3.02 32.09 25.81
CA GLY A 58 -2.95 33.43 25.21
C GLY A 58 -2.31 33.49 23.82
N PHE A 59 -2.41 32.43 23.02
CA PHE A 59 -1.84 32.41 21.67
C PHE A 59 -2.63 33.32 20.72
N ASP A 60 -2.01 34.40 20.27
CA ASP A 60 -2.59 35.44 19.41
C ASP A 60 -3.11 34.85 18.07
N GLU A 61 -4.41 35.05 17.80
CA GLU A 61 -5.22 34.49 16.70
C GLU A 61 -4.77 34.83 15.27
N LYS A 62 -3.66 35.55 15.07
CA LYS A 62 -3.31 36.11 13.74
C LYS A 62 -2.50 35.22 12.81
N ILE A 63 -2.18 33.98 13.21
CA ILE A 63 -1.58 32.99 12.32
C ILE A 63 -2.43 31.72 12.32
N ALA A 64 -3.17 31.57 11.21
CA ALA A 64 -3.73 30.33 10.68
C ALA A 64 -5.20 30.01 10.95
N ASP A 65 -6.09 30.65 10.18
CA ASP A 65 -7.50 30.26 10.08
C ASP A 65 -7.71 28.81 9.57
N ASN A 66 -6.73 28.21 8.86
CA ASN A 66 -6.80 26.82 8.40
C ASN A 66 -6.09 25.79 9.30
N ILE A 67 -5.02 26.18 10.01
CA ILE A 67 -4.28 25.26 10.91
C ILE A 67 -4.98 25.18 12.28
N GLN A 68 -5.66 26.25 12.71
CA GLN A 68 -6.36 26.31 14.00
C GLN A 68 -7.51 25.30 14.09
N LYS A 69 -8.40 25.24 13.09
CA LYS A 69 -9.49 24.25 13.06
C LYS A 69 -9.00 22.80 12.96
N ALA A 70 -7.93 22.57 12.17
CA ALA A 70 -7.36 21.23 12.01
C ALA A 70 -6.72 20.72 13.31
N LEU A 71 -5.97 21.57 14.03
CA LEU A 71 -5.29 21.18 15.28
C LEU A 71 -6.25 20.91 16.45
N GLU A 72 -7.39 21.59 16.52
CA GLU A 72 -8.43 21.35 17.53
C GLU A 72 -9.22 20.04 17.29
N SER A 73 -9.20 19.54 16.05
CA SER A 73 -9.90 18.30 15.67
C SER A 73 -9.11 17.01 15.98
N TYR A 74 -7.81 17.13 16.24
CA TYR A 74 -6.95 15.97 16.45
C TYR A 74 -7.02 15.42 17.88
N ASP A 75 -6.99 14.10 18.00
CA ASP A 75 -6.94 13.48 19.32
C ASP A 75 -5.54 13.60 19.94
N SER A 76 -5.47 14.25 21.11
CA SER A 76 -4.24 14.45 21.87
C SER A 76 -3.46 13.17 22.18
N LYS A 77 -4.17 12.08 22.51
CA LYS A 77 -3.57 10.78 22.84
C LYS A 77 -2.93 10.18 21.59
N ASN A 78 -3.57 10.31 20.44
CA ASN A 78 -3.06 9.83 19.17
C ASN A 78 -1.82 10.62 18.73
N LEU A 79 -1.83 11.94 18.89
CA LEU A 79 -0.65 12.77 18.62
C LEU A 79 0.52 12.49 19.56
N GLU A 80 0.27 12.32 20.87
CA GLU A 80 1.30 11.95 21.86
C GLU A 80 1.91 10.58 21.53
N LYS A 81 1.08 9.61 21.10
CA LYS A 81 1.52 8.28 20.68
C LYS A 81 2.35 8.35 19.39
N LEU A 82 1.87 9.09 18.39
CA LEU A 82 2.58 9.29 17.13
C LEU A 82 3.96 9.93 17.36
N ASP A 83 4.03 10.98 18.19
CA ASP A 83 5.28 11.63 18.57
C ASP A 83 6.28 10.67 19.22
N LYS A 84 5.79 9.82 20.13
CA LYS A 84 6.60 8.81 20.80
C LYS A 84 7.20 7.82 19.80
N ILE A 85 6.40 7.33 18.85
CA ILE A 85 6.86 6.40 17.80
C ILE A 85 7.91 7.10 16.93
N ILE A 86 7.59 8.25 16.35
CA ILE A 86 8.49 8.99 15.45
C ILE A 86 9.87 9.24 16.10
N ARG A 87 9.90 9.52 17.41
CA ARG A 87 11.15 9.81 18.13
C ARG A 87 12.06 8.59 18.34
N ASN A 88 11.49 7.39 18.47
CA ASN A 88 12.23 6.22 18.96
C ASN A 88 12.20 5.03 18.00
N ASN A 89 11.95 5.27 16.71
CA ASN A 89 11.76 4.23 15.72
C ASN A 89 12.75 4.36 14.56
N SER A 90 13.56 3.32 14.36
CA SER A 90 14.64 3.30 13.37
C SER A 90 14.12 3.31 11.93
N TRP A 91 12.93 2.74 11.69
CA TRP A 91 12.28 2.81 10.37
C TRP A 91 11.83 4.23 10.05
N VAL A 92 11.22 4.94 11.00
CA VAL A 92 10.88 6.36 10.82
C VAL A 92 12.13 7.18 10.51
N GLU A 93 13.22 6.94 11.23
CA GLU A 93 14.50 7.62 11.01
C GLU A 93 15.05 7.33 9.60
N TYR A 94 15.03 6.06 9.20
CA TYR A 94 15.45 5.61 7.87
C TYR A 94 14.69 6.30 6.76
N TYR A 95 13.37 6.22 6.77
CA TYR A 95 12.54 6.78 5.71
C TYR A 95 12.50 8.31 5.71
N SER A 96 12.60 8.93 6.89
CA SER A 96 12.69 10.39 6.98
C SER A 96 14.04 10.91 6.50
N GLY A 97 15.10 10.10 6.60
CA GLY A 97 16.45 10.48 6.21
C GLY A 97 16.88 10.03 4.82
N CYS A 98 16.23 9.01 4.25
CA CYS A 98 16.56 8.48 2.93
C CYS A 98 16.37 9.57 1.87
N GLY A 99 17.42 9.81 1.08
CA GLY A 99 17.42 10.78 -0.03
C GLY A 99 16.91 10.22 -1.35
N ALA A 100 16.32 9.01 -1.35
CA ALA A 100 15.62 8.48 -2.51
C ALA A 100 14.38 9.33 -2.80
N GLU A 101 14.05 9.46 -4.09
CA GLU A 101 12.80 10.07 -4.56
C GLU A 101 11.63 9.13 -4.22
N LEU A 102 11.24 9.09 -2.94
CA LEU A 102 10.15 8.27 -2.40
C LEU A 102 8.80 8.96 -2.63
N ASP A 103 8.43 9.10 -3.90
CA ASP A 103 7.20 9.78 -4.29
C ASP A 103 5.99 8.84 -4.27
N LEU A 104 6.19 7.54 -4.53
CA LEU A 104 5.15 6.52 -4.57
C LEU A 104 5.29 5.47 -3.47
N TRP A 105 4.17 4.83 -3.11
CA TRP A 105 4.16 3.71 -2.16
C TRP A 105 5.02 2.52 -2.62
N ILE A 106 5.17 2.33 -3.94
CA ILE A 106 6.04 1.28 -4.50
C ILE A 106 7.52 1.57 -4.21
N ASP A 107 7.93 2.83 -4.23
CA ASP A 107 9.32 3.21 -3.95
C ASP A 107 9.67 2.89 -2.49
N PHE A 108 8.72 3.07 -1.59
CA PHE A 108 8.85 2.64 -0.19
C PHE A 108 9.06 1.12 -0.08
N GLU A 109 8.23 0.33 -0.76
CA GLU A 109 8.32 -1.14 -0.71
C GLU A 109 9.66 -1.63 -1.23
N ARG A 110 10.19 -0.98 -2.27
CA ARG A 110 11.53 -1.25 -2.81
C ARG A 110 12.63 -0.92 -1.80
N GLU A 111 12.49 0.17 -1.04
CA GLU A 111 13.48 0.57 -0.03
C GLU A 111 13.47 -0.30 1.26
N LEU A 112 12.48 -1.19 1.44
CA LEU A 112 12.55 -2.23 2.48
C LEU A 112 13.66 -3.25 2.19
N VAL A 113 13.82 -3.68 0.93
CA VAL A 113 14.74 -4.77 0.57
C VAL A 113 16.17 -4.50 1.03
N PRO A 114 16.78 -3.32 0.76
CA PRO A 114 18.14 -3.04 1.22
C PRO A 114 18.30 -3.06 2.75
N VAL A 115 17.24 -2.76 3.51
CA VAL A 115 17.26 -2.88 4.98
C VAL A 115 17.23 -4.36 5.39
N LEU A 116 16.38 -5.16 4.74
CA LEU A 116 16.36 -6.60 5.02
C LEU A 116 17.71 -7.24 4.69
N ASP A 117 18.34 -6.88 3.56
CA ASP A 117 19.64 -7.40 3.12
C ASP A 117 20.75 -7.17 4.15
N ILE A 118 20.83 -5.99 4.76
CA ILE A 118 21.85 -5.72 5.79
C ILE A 118 21.60 -6.52 7.07
N PHE A 119 20.34 -6.65 7.49
CA PHE A 119 20.02 -7.47 8.66
C PHE A 119 20.26 -8.96 8.36
N ASP A 120 19.96 -9.43 7.16
CA ASP A 120 20.22 -10.80 6.73
C ASP A 120 21.72 -11.10 6.71
N PHE A 121 22.52 -10.16 6.19
CA PHE A 121 23.96 -10.21 6.26
C PHE A 121 24.46 -10.30 7.70
N ILE A 122 23.95 -9.46 8.61
CA ILE A 122 24.32 -9.49 10.03
C ILE A 122 23.95 -10.83 10.67
N LEU A 123 22.77 -11.37 10.35
CA LEU A 123 22.32 -12.66 10.89
C LEU A 123 23.14 -13.83 10.36
N SER A 124 23.70 -13.72 9.16
CA SER A 124 24.46 -14.80 8.51
C SER A 124 25.96 -14.70 8.74
N ALA A 125 26.46 -13.56 9.19
CA ALA A 125 27.89 -13.32 9.34
C ALA A 125 28.49 -13.93 10.62
N ASP A 126 29.76 -14.30 10.52
CA ASP A 126 30.59 -14.65 11.67
C ASP A 126 31.02 -13.38 12.43
N ILE A 127 30.75 -13.36 13.72
CA ILE A 127 31.11 -12.23 14.58
C ILE A 127 32.50 -12.46 15.15
N ASN A 128 33.35 -11.43 15.04
CA ASN A 128 34.63 -11.43 15.71
C ASN A 128 34.42 -11.34 17.23
N PHE A 129 34.84 -12.36 17.97
CA PHE A 129 34.68 -12.43 19.43
C PHE A 129 35.59 -11.47 20.21
N GLU A 130 36.63 -10.90 19.58
CA GLU A 130 37.53 -9.95 20.25
C GLU A 130 36.89 -8.56 20.39
N ASP A 131 36.23 -8.07 19.35
CA ASP A 131 35.68 -6.71 19.30
C ASP A 131 34.17 -6.65 18.95
N GLY A 132 33.52 -7.79 18.74
CA GLY A 132 32.10 -7.89 18.38
C GLY A 132 31.78 -7.43 16.96
N SER A 133 32.78 -7.30 16.08
CA SER A 133 32.61 -6.75 14.75
C SER A 133 32.34 -7.79 13.66
N ILE A 134 31.66 -7.36 12.59
CA ILE A 134 31.48 -8.10 11.34
C ILE A 134 32.16 -7.32 10.22
N GLU A 135 33.09 -7.95 9.50
CA GLU A 135 33.78 -7.32 8.37
C GLU A 135 32.97 -7.43 7.08
N PHE A 136 32.99 -6.37 6.26
CA PHE A 136 32.28 -6.35 4.97
C PHE A 136 33.05 -5.51 3.92
N GLU A 137 32.71 -5.68 2.64
CA GLU A 137 33.32 -4.91 1.56
C GLU A 137 32.68 -3.52 1.37
N ARG A 138 33.51 -2.53 1.05
CA ARG A 138 33.36 -1.09 1.36
C ARG A 138 32.17 -0.34 0.74
N ASN A 139 31.18 -0.95 0.08
CA ASN A 139 30.18 -0.20 -0.70
C ASN A 139 28.70 -0.49 -0.40
N SER A 140 28.35 -1.57 0.32
CA SER A 140 26.93 -1.99 0.35
C SER A 140 26.06 -1.30 1.41
N PHE A 141 26.64 -0.80 2.51
CA PHE A 141 25.87 -0.57 3.74
C PHE A 141 26.01 0.81 4.40
N PHE A 142 26.84 1.72 3.88
CA PHE A 142 27.12 2.99 4.57
C PHE A 142 25.87 3.87 4.78
N LYS A 143 24.86 3.78 3.91
CA LYS A 143 23.61 4.53 4.06
C LYS A 143 22.83 4.19 5.33
N PHE A 144 23.02 3.01 5.93
CA PHE A 144 22.22 2.56 7.08
C PHE A 144 22.78 2.98 8.44
N ASN A 145 24.05 3.37 8.51
CA ASN A 145 24.75 3.62 9.77
C ASN A 145 24.05 4.63 10.68
N CYS A 146 23.51 5.70 10.09
CA CYS A 146 22.83 6.74 10.85
C CYS A 146 21.42 6.34 11.28
N TYR A 147 20.74 5.47 10.54
CA TYR A 147 19.31 5.23 10.73
C TYR A 147 18.98 4.02 11.62
N PHE A 148 19.85 3.01 11.66
CA PHE A 148 19.68 1.81 12.50
C PHE A 148 20.69 1.76 13.65
N SER A 149 21.11 2.93 14.14
CA SER A 149 22.12 3.08 15.19
C SER A 149 21.77 2.37 16.51
N ARG A 150 20.49 2.04 16.72
CA ARG A 150 19.96 1.21 17.81
C ARG A 150 20.38 -0.26 17.73
N TYR A 151 20.59 -0.77 16.51
CA TYR A 151 20.94 -2.17 16.25
C TYR A 151 22.44 -2.36 16.07
N PHE A 152 23.05 -1.48 15.28
CA PHE A 152 24.47 -1.57 14.96
C PHE A 152 25.05 -0.20 14.60
N THR A 153 26.37 -0.12 14.53
CA THR A 153 27.10 1.04 13.97
C THR A 153 28.11 0.56 12.95
N ILE A 154 28.30 1.32 11.88
CA ILE A 154 29.24 1.01 10.80
C ILE A 154 30.45 1.94 10.90
N LEU A 155 31.63 1.38 11.10
CA LEU A 155 32.89 2.14 11.08
C LEU A 155 33.99 1.31 10.40
N ASN A 156 34.80 1.95 9.55
CA ASN A 156 35.98 1.33 8.94
C ASN A 156 35.71 -0.05 8.31
N ASN A 157 34.60 -0.18 7.56
CA ASN A 157 34.18 -1.44 6.92
C ASN A 157 33.87 -2.58 7.90
N LYS A 158 33.51 -2.21 9.13
CA LYS A 158 33.04 -3.12 10.17
C LYS A 158 31.66 -2.71 10.65
N ILE A 159 30.79 -3.69 10.83
CA ILE A 159 29.52 -3.53 11.53
C ILE A 159 29.73 -3.95 12.98
N PHE A 160 29.47 -3.04 13.90
CA PHE A 160 29.50 -3.29 15.35
C PHE A 160 28.06 -3.41 15.83
N VAL A 161 27.61 -4.64 16.06
CA VAL A 161 26.28 -4.92 16.61
C VAL A 161 26.25 -4.47 18.07
N LYS A 162 25.14 -3.87 18.53
CA LYS A 162 25.04 -3.43 19.92
C LYS A 162 25.12 -4.62 20.88
N ASN A 163 25.84 -4.44 21.98
CA ASN A 163 26.03 -5.45 23.02
C ASN A 163 24.73 -6.08 23.54
N TYR A 164 23.60 -5.36 23.49
CA TYR A 164 22.28 -5.90 23.84
C TYR A 164 21.89 -7.14 23.01
N TYR A 165 22.39 -7.25 21.77
CA TYR A 165 22.14 -8.35 20.86
C TYR A 165 23.27 -9.37 20.83
N ILE A 166 24.29 -9.26 21.69
CA ILE A 166 25.46 -10.15 21.72
C ILE A 166 25.52 -10.84 23.08
N ASP A 167 25.50 -12.17 23.04
CA ASP A 167 25.74 -13.01 24.20
C ASP A 167 27.17 -13.59 24.16
N SER A 168 27.88 -13.50 25.28
CA SER A 168 29.27 -13.98 25.39
C SER A 168 29.46 -15.49 25.12
N SER A 169 28.43 -16.30 25.33
CA SER A 169 28.46 -17.76 25.18
C SER A 169 27.81 -18.23 23.88
N TYR A 170 26.81 -17.50 23.37
CA TYR A 170 25.99 -17.90 22.22
C TYR A 170 26.13 -17.00 20.99
N GLY A 171 26.91 -15.92 21.06
CA GLY A 171 27.09 -14.97 19.96
C GLY A 171 25.84 -14.13 19.70
N LEU A 172 25.48 -13.94 18.44
CA LEU A 172 24.34 -13.10 18.05
C LEU A 172 23.01 -13.65 18.57
N MET A 173 22.28 -12.83 19.33
CA MET A 173 20.92 -13.10 19.75
C MET A 173 19.91 -12.85 18.61
N LYS A 174 19.98 -13.67 17.55
CA LYS A 174 19.18 -13.54 16.32
C LYS A 174 17.69 -13.31 16.58
N LYS A 175 17.09 -14.12 17.46
CA LYS A 175 15.67 -14.04 17.82
C LYS A 175 15.30 -12.71 18.47
N THR A 176 16.16 -12.19 19.35
CA THR A 176 15.94 -10.90 20.02
C THR A 176 16.03 -9.75 19.02
N LEU A 177 17.05 -9.77 18.16
CA LEU A 177 17.24 -8.76 17.12
C LEU A 177 16.05 -8.72 16.15
N LEU A 178 15.64 -9.88 15.62
CA LEU A 178 14.51 -9.99 14.69
C LEU A 178 13.19 -9.56 15.32
N ARG A 179 12.96 -9.95 16.59
CA ARG A 179 11.76 -9.53 17.34
C ARG A 179 11.71 -8.02 17.48
N ASP A 180 12.80 -7.39 17.87
CA ASP A 180 12.84 -5.94 18.08
C ASP A 180 12.67 -5.19 16.75
N LEU A 181 13.35 -5.64 15.68
CA LEU A 181 13.22 -5.07 14.33
C LEU A 181 11.77 -5.15 13.82
N LYS A 182 11.13 -6.31 14.01
CA LYS A 182 9.72 -6.53 13.69
C LYS A 182 8.81 -5.61 14.51
N ASN A 183 9.05 -5.49 15.82
CA ASN A 183 8.23 -4.65 16.68
C ASN A 183 8.31 -3.18 16.29
N GLU A 184 9.51 -2.67 15.99
CA GLU A 184 9.65 -1.31 15.46
C GLU A 184 8.95 -1.16 14.11
N PHE A 185 8.95 -2.19 13.25
CA PHE A 185 8.22 -2.11 11.98
C PHE A 185 6.70 -2.06 12.19
N LEU A 186 6.17 -2.81 13.15
CA LEU A 186 4.75 -2.75 13.51
C LEU A 186 4.37 -1.39 14.13
N GLU A 187 5.23 -0.81 14.97
CA GLU A 187 5.06 0.55 15.48
C GLU A 187 5.09 1.59 14.34
N PHE A 188 5.95 1.40 13.33
CA PHE A 188 5.97 2.24 12.15
C PHE A 188 4.65 2.19 11.37
N ILE A 189 4.10 0.98 11.14
CA ILE A 189 2.78 0.81 10.50
C ILE A 189 1.67 1.47 11.35
N GLU A 190 1.76 1.39 12.68
CA GLU A 190 0.83 2.09 13.57
C GLU A 190 0.94 3.62 13.46
N ALA A 191 2.14 4.18 13.26
CA ALA A 191 2.30 5.60 12.99
C ALA A 191 1.65 6.02 11.66
N LEU A 192 1.70 5.16 10.63
CA LEU A 192 0.97 5.38 9.37
C LEU A 192 -0.54 5.38 9.61
N GLU A 193 -1.05 4.43 10.39
CA GLU A 193 -2.47 4.36 10.74
C GLU A 193 -2.95 5.63 11.45
N ILE A 194 -2.20 6.08 12.48
CA ILE A 194 -2.52 7.33 13.18
C ILE A 194 -2.51 8.51 12.22
N TYR A 195 -1.55 8.54 11.28
CA TYR A 195 -1.50 9.59 10.26
C TYR A 195 -2.77 9.61 9.41
N PHE A 196 -3.14 8.47 8.81
CA PHE A 196 -4.33 8.38 7.97
C PHE A 196 -5.61 8.69 8.75
N TYR A 197 -5.69 8.25 10.00
CA TYR A 197 -6.84 8.51 10.85
C TYR A 197 -7.01 10.00 11.20
N GLU A 198 -5.96 10.63 11.73
CA GLU A 198 -6.03 12.02 12.20
C GLU A 198 -5.96 13.02 11.05
N PHE A 199 -5.03 12.85 10.11
CA PHE A 199 -4.69 13.87 9.11
C PHE A 199 -5.40 13.68 7.78
N VAL A 200 -5.96 12.50 7.52
CA VAL A 200 -6.67 12.22 6.27
C VAL A 200 -8.16 12.05 6.56
N GLU A 201 -8.60 11.00 7.25
CA GLU A 201 -10.03 10.72 7.39
C GLU A 201 -10.80 11.74 8.21
N LYS A 202 -10.28 12.16 9.38
CA LYS A 202 -10.94 13.18 10.20
C LYS A 202 -10.93 14.58 9.57
N ALA A 203 -9.91 14.88 8.77
CA ALA A 203 -9.64 16.24 8.30
C ALA A 203 -10.21 16.53 6.91
N SER A 204 -10.73 15.52 6.19
CA SER A 204 -11.09 15.66 4.77
C SER A 204 -12.58 15.87 4.54
N ASP A 205 -12.89 16.77 3.60
CA ASP A 205 -14.20 16.90 2.98
C ASP A 205 -14.14 16.23 1.61
N VAL A 206 -14.71 15.04 1.50
CA VAL A 206 -14.61 14.19 0.31
C VAL A 206 -15.88 14.32 -0.52
N HIS A 207 -15.72 14.60 -1.81
CA HIS A 207 -16.82 14.67 -2.77
C HIS A 207 -16.69 13.54 -3.81
N PRO A 208 -17.76 12.77 -4.06
CA PRO A 208 -17.74 11.72 -5.09
C PRO A 208 -17.45 12.29 -6.48
N ILE A 209 -16.60 11.60 -7.23
CA ILE A 209 -16.26 11.93 -8.62
C ILE A 209 -17.33 11.31 -9.53
N SER A 210 -17.97 12.12 -10.37
CA SER A 210 -19.08 11.70 -11.25
C SER A 210 -18.71 10.50 -12.13
N GLN A 211 -17.52 10.53 -12.77
CA GLN A 211 -17.04 9.45 -13.64
C GLN A 211 -16.94 8.10 -12.91
N ILE A 212 -16.62 8.10 -11.61
CA ILE A 212 -16.56 6.87 -10.79
C ILE A 212 -17.97 6.46 -10.35
N ARG A 213 -18.81 7.43 -9.99
CA ARG A 213 -20.20 7.19 -9.58
C ARG A 213 -21.00 6.52 -10.70
N GLU A 214 -20.79 6.94 -11.95
CA GLU A 214 -21.42 6.39 -13.15
C GLU A 214 -21.04 4.92 -13.43
N ILE A 215 -19.94 4.41 -12.88
CA ILE A 215 -19.58 2.99 -13.01
C ILE A 215 -20.63 2.13 -12.31
N GLU A 216 -21.16 2.58 -11.16
CA GLU A 216 -22.04 1.81 -10.28
C GLU A 216 -21.50 0.38 -10.00
N PRO A 217 -20.27 0.24 -9.46
CA PRO A 217 -19.65 -1.06 -9.32
C PRO A 217 -20.33 -1.90 -8.22
N ASN A 218 -20.45 -3.21 -8.45
CA ASN A 218 -21.03 -4.14 -7.47
C ASN A 218 -20.04 -4.49 -6.35
N TYR A 219 -18.75 -4.46 -6.67
CA TYR A 219 -17.64 -4.81 -5.78
C TYR A 219 -16.47 -3.85 -5.96
N ILE A 220 -15.80 -3.52 -4.86
CA ILE A 220 -14.53 -2.78 -4.87
C ILE A 220 -13.42 -3.66 -4.32
N ILE A 221 -12.30 -3.67 -5.03
CA ILE A 221 -11.03 -4.19 -4.56
C ILE A 221 -10.13 -2.98 -4.30
N SER A 222 -9.94 -2.66 -3.02
CA SER A 222 -9.17 -1.48 -2.60
C SER A 222 -7.75 -1.87 -2.21
N PHE A 223 -6.79 -1.14 -2.76
CA PHE A 223 -5.39 -1.14 -2.32
C PHE A 223 -5.09 0.02 -1.37
N ASN A 224 -6.08 0.87 -1.08
CA ASN A 224 -5.96 2.01 -0.18
C ASN A 224 -6.23 1.58 1.26
N TYR A 225 -5.59 2.30 2.18
CA TYR A 225 -5.78 2.12 3.62
C TYR A 225 -6.94 2.95 4.19
N THR A 226 -7.47 3.89 3.43
CA THR A 226 -8.57 4.78 3.82
C THR A 226 -9.91 4.21 3.37
N HIS A 227 -11.00 4.72 3.95
CA HIS A 227 -12.38 4.38 3.59
C HIS A 227 -12.98 5.36 2.55
N THR A 228 -12.21 5.81 1.55
CA THR A 228 -12.67 6.78 0.55
C THR A 228 -13.83 6.24 -0.30
N GLU A 229 -13.93 4.93 -0.45
CA GLU A 229 -15.01 4.29 -1.19
C GLU A 229 -16.40 4.43 -0.55
N LYS A 230 -16.47 4.70 0.77
CA LYS A 230 -17.76 4.87 1.48
C LYS A 230 -18.63 6.00 0.91
N TYR A 231 -18.00 7.01 0.31
CA TYR A 231 -18.70 8.14 -0.31
C TYR A 231 -19.47 7.76 -1.59
N TYR A 232 -19.23 6.57 -2.13
CA TYR A 232 -19.95 6.01 -3.27
C TYR A 232 -21.11 5.08 -2.87
N GLY A 233 -21.32 4.85 -1.56
CA GLY A 233 -22.43 4.03 -1.05
C GLY A 233 -22.29 2.52 -1.31
N ILE A 234 -21.06 2.04 -1.54
CA ILE A 234 -20.78 0.65 -1.88
C ILE A 234 -20.32 -0.11 -0.63
N ASN A 235 -21.04 -1.18 -0.28
CA ASN A 235 -20.75 -1.96 0.93
C ASN A 235 -19.82 -3.16 0.68
N ASN A 236 -19.71 -3.64 -0.56
CA ASN A 236 -18.94 -4.83 -0.90
C ASN A 236 -17.50 -4.47 -1.27
N VAL A 237 -16.70 -4.14 -0.26
CA VAL A 237 -15.32 -3.68 -0.42
C VAL A 237 -14.37 -4.70 0.19
N HIS A 238 -13.30 -5.04 -0.53
CA HIS A 238 -12.19 -5.80 0.01
C HIS A 238 -10.90 -4.99 -0.04
N HIS A 239 -10.36 -4.67 1.14
CA HIS A 239 -9.07 -4.00 1.27
C HIS A 239 -7.92 -5.00 1.31
N ILE A 240 -7.23 -5.17 0.19
CA ILE A 240 -6.15 -6.15 0.01
C ILE A 240 -4.93 -5.84 0.88
N HIS A 241 -4.70 -4.54 1.13
CA HIS A 241 -3.65 -4.07 2.02
C HIS A 241 -4.16 -3.78 3.42
N GLY A 242 -5.34 -4.30 3.81
CA GLY A 242 -5.99 -3.88 5.05
C GLY A 242 -6.40 -2.40 5.00
N VAL A 243 -6.96 -1.94 6.10
CA VAL A 243 -7.59 -0.62 6.20
C VAL A 243 -7.36 -0.06 7.60
N ILE A 244 -7.35 1.26 7.74
CA ILE A 244 -7.27 1.84 9.08
C ILE A 244 -8.51 1.49 9.90
N ARG A 245 -8.37 1.49 11.21
CA ARG A 245 -9.53 1.25 12.10
C ARG A 245 -10.39 2.50 12.24
N ASP A 246 -11.70 2.29 12.36
CA ASP A 246 -12.67 3.34 12.74
C ASP A 246 -12.40 3.91 14.14
N ASP A 247 -11.84 3.08 15.02
CA ASP A 247 -11.42 3.43 16.37
C ASP A 247 -10.05 2.81 16.68
N LEU A 248 -9.03 3.66 16.85
CA LEU A 248 -7.66 3.26 17.12
C LEU A 248 -7.48 2.57 18.48
N ASP A 249 -8.45 2.67 19.39
CA ASP A 249 -8.45 1.99 20.70
C ASP A 249 -9.10 0.60 20.67
N CYS A 250 -9.78 0.24 19.58
CA CYS A 250 -10.46 -1.04 19.43
C CYS A 250 -9.76 -1.96 18.42
N GLY A 251 -9.69 -3.26 18.71
CA GLY A 251 -9.14 -4.25 17.79
C GLY A 251 -7.64 -4.10 17.53
N SER A 252 -7.18 -4.63 16.39
CA SER A 252 -5.78 -4.63 15.98
C SER A 252 -5.64 -4.08 14.56
N ASN A 253 -4.60 -3.30 14.32
CA ASN A 253 -4.22 -2.83 12.99
C ASN A 253 -4.04 -4.02 12.02
N ASN A 254 -4.73 -3.97 10.88
CA ASN A 254 -4.65 -4.99 9.83
C ASN A 254 -3.99 -4.48 8.53
N MET A 255 -3.40 -3.28 8.53
CA MET A 255 -2.69 -2.71 7.37
C MET A 255 -1.51 -3.59 6.97
N VAL A 256 -1.39 -3.94 5.71
CA VAL A 256 -0.31 -4.77 5.15
C VAL A 256 0.67 -3.86 4.44
N LEU A 257 1.93 -3.90 4.86
CA LEU A 257 3.01 -3.13 4.27
C LEU A 257 4.27 -3.97 4.26
N GLY A 258 4.87 -4.19 3.09
CA GLY A 258 5.98 -5.13 2.98
C GLY A 258 6.48 -5.33 1.56
N VAL A 259 7.47 -6.21 1.43
CA VAL A 259 7.96 -6.68 0.13
C VAL A 259 7.07 -7.83 -0.38
N ASN A 260 7.09 -8.08 -1.69
CA ASN A 260 6.24 -9.14 -2.26
C ASN A 260 6.75 -10.54 -1.92
N ASP A 261 8.08 -10.69 -1.94
CA ASP A 261 8.75 -11.92 -1.61
C ASP A 261 10.15 -11.62 -1.04
N TYR A 262 10.68 -12.54 -0.24
CA TYR A 262 12.03 -12.48 0.30
C TYR A 262 12.50 -13.90 0.66
N ASP A 263 13.67 -14.30 0.16
CA ASP A 263 14.14 -15.69 0.23
C ASP A 263 14.34 -16.20 1.67
N ASN A 264 14.87 -15.36 2.55
CA ASN A 264 15.12 -15.75 3.94
C ASN A 264 13.84 -15.65 4.80
N LYS A 265 13.35 -16.81 5.22
CA LYS A 265 12.12 -16.97 6.03
C LYS A 265 12.19 -16.32 7.41
N ASP A 266 13.37 -15.97 7.92
CA ASP A 266 13.48 -15.19 9.16
C ASP A 266 12.82 -13.80 9.04
N PHE A 267 12.73 -13.28 7.81
CA PHE A 267 12.10 -11.99 7.48
C PHE A 267 10.66 -12.12 6.96
N ILE A 268 10.03 -13.28 7.14
CA ILE A 268 8.67 -13.54 6.63
C ILE A 268 7.63 -12.50 7.11
N TYR A 269 7.84 -11.90 8.28
CA TYR A 269 6.96 -10.85 8.82
C TYR A 269 6.97 -9.55 8.01
N PHE A 270 7.96 -9.34 7.13
CA PHE A 270 8.06 -8.19 6.24
C PHE A 270 7.49 -8.49 4.84
N VAL A 271 6.98 -9.71 4.62
CA VAL A 271 6.43 -10.14 3.32
C VAL A 271 4.91 -10.00 3.30
N LYS A 272 4.37 -9.38 2.24
CA LYS A 272 2.93 -9.04 2.13
C LYS A 272 2.01 -10.25 2.23
N TYR A 273 2.29 -11.33 1.49
CA TYR A 273 1.39 -12.49 1.48
C TYR A 273 1.23 -13.09 2.89
N PHE A 274 2.32 -13.14 3.66
CA PHE A 274 2.30 -13.63 5.03
C PHE A 274 1.47 -12.70 5.92
N GLN A 275 1.66 -11.39 5.80
CA GLN A 275 0.87 -10.41 6.55
C GLN A 275 -0.62 -10.50 6.22
N ARG A 276 -0.99 -10.64 4.93
CA ARG A 276 -2.39 -10.84 4.49
C ARG A 276 -3.03 -12.07 5.14
N ILE A 277 -2.28 -13.17 5.26
CA ILE A 277 -2.73 -14.39 5.97
C ILE A 277 -2.87 -14.13 7.47
N GLN A 278 -1.83 -13.56 8.10
CA GLN A 278 -1.79 -13.29 9.53
C GLN A 278 -2.90 -12.33 9.98
N LYS A 279 -3.22 -11.34 9.15
CA LYS A 279 -4.19 -10.27 9.41
C LYS A 279 -5.59 -10.56 8.85
N HIS A 280 -5.78 -11.74 8.26
CA HIS A 280 -7.06 -12.21 7.71
C HIS A 280 -7.68 -11.26 6.65
N CYS A 281 -6.86 -10.64 5.80
CA CYS A 281 -7.32 -9.66 4.78
C CYS A 281 -6.96 -10.06 3.33
N GLY A 282 -6.65 -11.33 3.08
CA GLY A 282 -5.98 -11.74 1.83
C GLY A 282 -6.80 -12.41 0.73
N VAL A 283 -8.05 -12.83 0.98
CA VAL A 283 -8.72 -13.79 0.06
C VAL A 283 -10.13 -13.43 -0.36
N ASP A 284 -10.82 -12.48 0.27
CA ASP A 284 -12.26 -12.35 0.04
C ASP A 284 -12.61 -11.86 -1.37
N TYR A 285 -11.73 -11.04 -1.97
CA TYR A 285 -11.89 -10.64 -3.38
C TYR A 285 -11.98 -11.83 -4.33
N LYS A 286 -11.40 -12.98 -3.98
CA LYS A 286 -11.45 -14.18 -4.82
C LYS A 286 -12.86 -14.76 -4.89
N TYR A 287 -13.63 -14.65 -3.80
CA TYR A 287 -15.04 -15.05 -3.81
C TYR A 287 -15.85 -14.10 -4.69
N PHE A 288 -15.58 -12.80 -4.62
CA PHE A 288 -16.27 -11.83 -5.47
C PHE A 288 -15.96 -12.08 -6.94
N VAL A 289 -14.71 -12.29 -7.31
CA VAL A 289 -14.34 -12.49 -8.72
C VAL A 289 -14.86 -13.81 -9.28
N ASN A 290 -14.88 -14.88 -8.48
CA ASN A 290 -15.33 -16.21 -8.91
C ASN A 290 -16.81 -16.49 -8.67
N GLU A 291 -17.56 -15.56 -8.06
CA GLU A 291 -19.00 -15.73 -7.90
C GLU A 291 -19.66 -15.75 -9.30
N PRO A 292 -20.26 -16.87 -9.70
CA PRO A 292 -20.76 -17.08 -11.04
C PRO A 292 -21.96 -16.18 -11.34
N CYS A 293 -21.97 -15.57 -12.51
CA CYS A 293 -23.16 -14.91 -13.04
C CYS A 293 -24.18 -16.00 -13.41
N ILE A 294 -25.38 -15.97 -12.81
CA ILE A 294 -26.42 -16.95 -13.12
C ILE A 294 -26.95 -16.68 -14.53
N PHE A 295 -26.43 -17.40 -15.52
CA PHE A 295 -27.06 -17.50 -16.84
C PHE A 295 -28.13 -18.58 -16.78
N LYS A 296 -29.39 -18.20 -17.02
CA LYS A 296 -30.40 -19.15 -17.51
C LYS A 296 -30.39 -19.08 -19.03
N SER A 297 -29.55 -19.88 -19.68
CA SER A 297 -29.73 -20.18 -21.09
C SER A 297 -29.90 -21.69 -21.26
N SER A 298 -30.84 -22.07 -22.11
CA SER A 298 -31.39 -23.43 -22.24
C SER A 298 -30.59 -24.34 -23.18
N ASP A 299 -29.39 -23.95 -23.63
CA ASP A 299 -28.63 -24.75 -24.59
C ASP A 299 -27.22 -25.06 -24.08
N GLU A 300 -26.92 -26.35 -24.11
CA GLU A 300 -25.69 -27.01 -23.67
C GLU A 300 -24.43 -26.37 -24.25
N PHE A 301 -23.56 -25.85 -23.38
CA PHE A 301 -22.09 -25.94 -23.35
C PHE A 301 -21.57 -24.84 -22.40
N ASP A 302 -21.77 -25.03 -21.09
CA ASP A 302 -21.31 -24.13 -20.04
C ASP A 302 -19.76 -24.08 -20.03
N LYS A 303 -19.18 -23.06 -20.67
CA LYS A 303 -17.85 -22.60 -20.29
C LYS A 303 -18.05 -21.58 -19.18
N GLU A 304 -17.72 -21.96 -17.95
CA GLU A 304 -17.55 -21.06 -16.81
C GLU A 304 -16.47 -20.01 -17.16
N TYR A 305 -16.89 -18.89 -17.74
CA TYR A 305 -16.12 -17.66 -17.72
C TYR A 305 -16.79 -16.72 -16.73
N ASN A 306 -15.99 -16.12 -15.84
CA ASN A 306 -16.48 -15.07 -14.97
C ASN A 306 -16.83 -13.86 -15.85
N ASP A 307 -18.12 -13.65 -16.15
CA ASP A 307 -18.56 -12.53 -16.99
C ASP A 307 -18.67 -11.24 -16.15
N TYR A 308 -17.54 -10.54 -16.01
CA TYR A 308 -17.51 -9.22 -15.38
C TYR A 308 -16.71 -8.20 -16.19
N GLU A 309 -17.06 -6.94 -16.00
CA GLU A 309 -16.27 -5.79 -16.40
C GLU A 309 -15.39 -5.34 -15.24
N LEU A 310 -14.10 -5.16 -15.52
CA LEU A 310 -13.14 -4.67 -14.56
C LEU A 310 -12.83 -3.21 -14.85
N TYR A 311 -13.01 -2.35 -13.86
CA TYR A 311 -12.65 -0.95 -13.90
C TYR A 311 -11.44 -0.74 -12.99
N ILE A 312 -10.44 0.02 -13.43
CA ILE A 312 -9.21 0.25 -12.68
C ILE A 312 -8.96 1.75 -12.60
N TYR A 313 -9.09 2.32 -11.40
CA TYR A 313 -8.97 3.76 -11.16
C TYR A 313 -7.88 4.06 -10.13
N GLY A 314 -6.91 4.91 -10.50
CA GLY A 314 -5.85 5.35 -9.59
C GLY A 314 -4.87 4.27 -9.12
N HIS A 315 -4.94 3.06 -9.68
CA HIS A 315 -3.98 1.98 -9.43
C HIS A 315 -2.79 2.07 -10.41
N SER A 316 -1.59 1.72 -9.95
CA SER A 316 -0.35 1.78 -10.74
C SER A 316 -0.22 0.64 -11.76
N LEU A 317 -0.91 -0.48 -11.52
CA LEU A 317 -0.76 -1.76 -12.23
C LEU A 317 0.63 -2.41 -12.06
N ASP A 318 1.40 -2.01 -11.05
CA ASP A 318 2.77 -2.47 -10.84
C ASP A 318 2.85 -3.98 -10.53
N GLU A 319 3.99 -4.58 -10.83
CA GLU A 319 4.27 -5.99 -10.57
C GLU A 319 4.25 -6.35 -9.08
N THR A 320 4.32 -5.37 -8.19
CA THR A 320 4.19 -5.63 -6.75
C THR A 320 2.84 -6.22 -6.37
N ASP A 321 1.79 -5.91 -7.13
CA ASP A 321 0.44 -6.43 -6.92
C ASP A 321 0.06 -7.49 -7.97
N LYS A 322 1.06 -8.11 -8.62
CA LYS A 322 0.87 -9.07 -9.71
C LYS A 322 -0.04 -10.25 -9.36
N ASP A 323 -0.03 -10.72 -8.12
CA ASP A 323 -0.82 -11.88 -7.71
C ASP A 323 -2.31 -11.58 -7.79
N VAL A 324 -2.72 -10.38 -7.39
CA VAL A 324 -4.08 -9.90 -7.49
C VAL A 324 -4.41 -9.56 -8.93
N LEU A 325 -3.55 -8.80 -9.61
CA LEU A 325 -3.80 -8.33 -10.99
C LEU A 325 -3.95 -9.49 -11.97
N LYS A 326 -3.10 -10.53 -11.87
CA LYS A 326 -3.26 -11.76 -12.66
C LYS A 326 -4.53 -12.51 -12.29
N PHE A 327 -4.88 -12.53 -11.00
CA PHE A 327 -6.11 -13.20 -10.58
C PHE A 327 -7.37 -12.54 -11.16
N VAL A 328 -7.41 -11.22 -11.28
CA VAL A 328 -8.59 -10.44 -11.70
C VAL A 328 -8.60 -10.03 -13.18
N ILE A 329 -7.46 -9.94 -13.86
CA ILE A 329 -7.40 -9.62 -15.29
C ILE A 329 -7.35 -10.92 -16.11
N GLY A 330 -6.43 -11.81 -15.77
CA GLY A 330 -6.17 -13.05 -16.49
C GLY A 330 -4.79 -13.62 -16.14
N ASP A 331 -4.60 -14.91 -16.38
CA ASP A 331 -3.32 -15.58 -16.14
C ASP A 331 -3.02 -16.62 -17.21
N PHE A 332 -1.82 -17.19 -17.17
CA PHE A 332 -1.37 -18.20 -18.11
C PHE A 332 -1.75 -19.60 -17.63
N ASP A 333 -2.27 -20.43 -18.54
CA ASP A 333 -2.50 -21.84 -18.26
C ASP A 333 -1.21 -22.68 -18.31
N ASP A 334 -1.32 -23.99 -18.03
CA ASP A 334 -0.19 -24.93 -18.06
C ASP A 334 0.51 -25.04 -19.42
N ARG A 335 -0.13 -24.56 -20.49
CA ARG A 335 0.43 -24.51 -21.86
C ARG A 335 1.00 -23.13 -22.19
N ASN A 336 1.13 -22.27 -21.20
CA ASN A 336 1.57 -20.89 -21.31
C ASN A 336 0.71 -20.06 -22.27
N GLN A 337 -0.60 -20.35 -22.34
CA GLN A 337 -1.57 -19.55 -23.07
C GLN A 337 -2.29 -18.61 -22.11
N PHE A 338 -2.33 -17.32 -22.46
CA PHE A 338 -3.02 -16.33 -21.66
C PHE A 338 -4.54 -16.52 -21.73
N GLN A 339 -5.16 -16.70 -20.57
CA GLN A 339 -6.59 -16.81 -20.38
C GLN A 339 -7.08 -15.52 -19.70
N MET A 340 -7.72 -14.66 -20.49
CA MET A 340 -8.38 -13.48 -19.96
C MET A 340 -9.61 -13.89 -19.16
N LYS A 341 -9.74 -13.36 -17.93
CA LYS A 341 -10.86 -13.63 -17.04
C LYS A 341 -11.96 -12.58 -17.15
N ALA A 342 -11.60 -11.31 -17.09
CA ALA A 342 -12.57 -10.23 -17.26
C ALA A 342 -13.07 -10.19 -18.72
N ARG A 343 -14.35 -9.91 -18.95
CA ARG A 343 -14.88 -9.67 -20.30
C ARG A 343 -14.25 -8.42 -20.91
N LYS A 344 -14.04 -7.41 -20.07
CA LYS A 344 -13.47 -6.11 -20.44
C LYS A 344 -12.70 -5.52 -19.26
N VAL A 345 -11.60 -4.84 -19.54
CA VAL A 345 -10.78 -4.13 -18.57
C VAL A 345 -10.69 -2.67 -19.00
N ILE A 346 -11.25 -1.78 -18.20
CA ILE A 346 -11.29 -0.33 -18.41
C ILE A 346 -10.30 0.30 -17.42
N ILE A 347 -9.29 0.98 -17.94
CA ILE A 347 -8.19 1.55 -17.16
C ILE A 347 -8.24 3.07 -17.29
N TYR A 348 -8.43 3.75 -16.16
CA TYR A 348 -8.44 5.21 -16.11
C TYR A 348 -7.03 5.75 -15.93
N TYR A 349 -6.70 6.82 -16.66
CA TYR A 349 -5.41 7.50 -16.55
C TYR A 349 -5.56 9.03 -16.45
N TYR A 350 -4.69 9.70 -15.70
CA TYR A 350 -4.81 11.16 -15.48
C TYR A 350 -4.12 11.99 -16.57
N ASP A 351 -2.92 11.60 -16.98
CA ASP A 351 -2.17 12.27 -18.05
C ASP A 351 -1.37 11.29 -18.92
N GLN A 352 -0.59 11.83 -19.85
CA GLN A 352 0.18 11.03 -20.78
C GLN A 352 1.26 10.19 -20.08
N GLN A 353 1.87 10.70 -19.00
CA GLN A 353 2.90 9.97 -18.26
C GLN A 353 2.29 8.78 -17.52
N ASP A 354 1.13 8.97 -16.89
CA ASP A 354 0.37 7.88 -16.26
C ASP A 354 -0.03 6.80 -17.28
N PHE A 355 -0.56 7.23 -18.43
CA PHE A 355 -0.92 6.31 -19.50
C PHE A 355 0.26 5.44 -19.93
N GLU A 356 1.42 6.06 -20.21
CA GLU A 356 2.64 5.36 -20.61
C GLU A 356 3.10 4.38 -19.52
N LEU A 357 3.09 4.80 -18.25
CA LEU A 357 3.45 3.94 -17.12
C LEU A 357 2.52 2.73 -16.98
N LYS A 358 1.20 2.92 -17.11
CA LYS A 358 0.24 1.82 -17.05
C LYS A 358 0.41 0.83 -18.20
N VAL A 359 0.72 1.32 -19.40
CA VAL A 359 1.03 0.45 -20.56
C VAL A 359 2.30 -0.36 -20.29
N ILE A 360 3.37 0.28 -19.80
CA ILE A 360 4.62 -0.40 -19.43
C ILE A 360 4.34 -1.51 -18.42
N ASN A 361 3.58 -1.21 -17.36
CA ASN A 361 3.27 -2.16 -16.30
C ASN A 361 2.42 -3.35 -16.78
N LEU A 362 1.42 -3.11 -17.65
CA LEU A 362 0.67 -4.21 -18.29
C LEU A 362 1.56 -5.10 -19.15
N ILE A 363 2.48 -4.51 -19.92
CA ILE A 363 3.44 -5.26 -20.74
C ILE A 363 4.37 -6.08 -19.85
N THR A 364 4.82 -5.55 -18.72
CA THR A 364 5.63 -6.30 -17.74
C THR A 364 4.85 -7.48 -17.15
N LEU A 365 3.56 -7.30 -16.86
CA LEU A 365 2.71 -8.35 -16.26
C LEU A 365 2.34 -9.48 -17.24
N PHE A 366 2.01 -9.13 -18.48
CA PHE A 366 1.35 -10.04 -19.44
C PHE A 366 2.11 -10.23 -20.75
N GLY A 367 3.12 -9.41 -21.05
CA GLY A 367 3.84 -9.42 -22.31
C GLY A 367 3.16 -8.60 -23.41
N ARG A 368 3.99 -8.06 -24.31
CA ARG A 368 3.59 -7.12 -25.37
C ARG A 368 2.48 -7.63 -26.27
N ASP A 369 2.67 -8.81 -26.88
CA ASP A 369 1.74 -9.36 -27.88
C ASP A 369 0.33 -9.56 -27.31
N ILE A 370 0.24 -9.90 -26.02
CA ILE A 370 -1.04 -10.09 -25.32
C ILE A 370 -1.73 -8.76 -25.09
N VAL A 371 -1.00 -7.73 -24.65
CA VAL A 371 -1.56 -6.40 -24.43
C VAL A 371 -2.04 -5.79 -25.75
N GLU A 372 -1.22 -5.80 -26.80
CA GLU A 372 -1.57 -5.26 -28.13
C GLU A 372 -2.84 -5.92 -28.67
N LYS A 373 -2.90 -7.26 -28.68
CA LYS A 373 -4.06 -7.99 -29.16
C LYS A 373 -5.34 -7.66 -28.38
N ASN A 374 -5.28 -7.60 -27.06
CA ASN A 374 -6.46 -7.31 -26.24
C ASN A 374 -6.90 -5.83 -26.35
N MET A 375 -6.00 -4.91 -26.71
CA MET A 375 -6.38 -3.55 -27.07
C MET A 375 -7.08 -3.50 -28.44
N ASP A 376 -6.54 -4.18 -29.45
CA ASP A 376 -7.15 -4.28 -30.79
C ASP A 376 -8.55 -4.92 -30.74
N ASP A 377 -8.71 -5.95 -29.90
CA ASP A 377 -9.98 -6.63 -29.65
C ASP A 377 -10.95 -5.81 -28.77
N ASN A 378 -10.60 -4.57 -28.37
CA ASN A 378 -11.36 -3.70 -27.45
C ASN A 378 -11.68 -4.33 -26.07
N LYS A 379 -10.82 -5.27 -25.64
CA LYS A 379 -10.92 -5.92 -24.32
C LYS A 379 -10.17 -5.16 -23.23
N ILE A 380 -9.08 -4.48 -23.57
CA ILE A 380 -8.39 -3.52 -22.70
C ILE A 380 -8.61 -2.13 -23.29
N ILE A 381 -9.23 -1.23 -22.51
CA ILE A 381 -9.55 0.13 -22.94
C ILE A 381 -8.97 1.12 -21.94
N PHE A 382 -8.33 2.16 -22.44
CA PHE A 382 -7.86 3.27 -21.64
C PHE A 382 -8.80 4.47 -21.76
N ILE A 383 -9.19 5.05 -20.62
CA ILE A 383 -10.06 6.22 -20.55
C ILE A 383 -9.33 7.32 -19.78
N LYS A 384 -9.28 8.52 -20.35
CA LYS A 384 -8.71 9.68 -19.65
C LYS A 384 -9.68 10.13 -18.56
N ILE A 385 -9.16 10.44 -17.39
CA ILE A 385 -9.96 11.02 -16.30
C ILE A 385 -10.38 12.43 -16.69
N ASP A 386 -11.67 12.72 -16.53
CA ASP A 386 -12.20 14.06 -16.78
C ASP A 386 -11.71 15.01 -15.68
N SER A 387 -10.96 16.04 -16.06
CA SER A 387 -10.40 17.04 -15.14
C SER A 387 -11.44 18.02 -14.57
N ASN A 388 -12.72 17.86 -14.95
CA ASN A 388 -13.81 18.69 -14.46
C ASN A 388 -14.36 18.05 -13.19
N ILE A 389 -13.75 18.43 -12.07
CA ILE A 389 -14.36 18.34 -10.75
C ILE A 389 -15.48 19.41 -10.78
N ASP A 390 -16.75 18.98 -10.82
CA ASP A 390 -17.90 19.87 -10.61
C ASP A 390 -17.96 20.38 -9.15
#